data_AF-A0A2V3A2Y5-F1
#
_entry.id   AF-A0A2V3A2Y5-F1
#
_cell.length_a   1.000
_cell.length_b   1.000
_cell.length_c   1.000
_cell.angle_alpha   90.00
_cell.angle_beta   90.00
_cell.angle_gamma   90.00
#
_symmetry.space_group_name_H-M   'P 1'
#
loop_
_entity.id
_entity.type
_entity.pdbx_description
1 polymer ?
#
loop_
_entity_poly.entity_id
_entity_poly.type
_entity_poly.pdbx_seq_one_letter_code
_entity_poly.pdbx_strand_id
1 'polypeptide(L)'
;MFNEWFGLLFALINFILVLAMYRLFGKTGLFVWIGFSTVMANLQVVKTVEMFGLTATLGNAMYGTAFLVTDILNEKYGKDEAKKAV
;
A
#
# COMPACT_ATOMS: atom_id res chain seq x y z
N MET A 1 -1.55 -9.30 21.45
CA MET A 1 -2.89 -9.23 20.83
C MET A 1 -2.87 -8.10 19.82
N PHE A 2 -3.17 -8.38 18.56
CA PHE A 2 -3.28 -7.33 17.56
C PHE A 2 -4.60 -6.62 17.82
N ASN A 3 -4.55 -5.46 18.48
CA ASN A 3 -5.72 -4.63 18.70
C ASN A 3 -6.08 -3.94 17.38
N GLU A 4 -7.37 -3.72 17.11
CA GLU A 4 -7.83 -3.03 15.89
C GLU A 4 -7.15 -1.66 15.71
N TRP A 5 -6.77 -1.02 16.83
CA TRP A 5 -5.95 0.18 16.89
C TRP A 5 -4.58 0.06 16.22
N PHE A 6 -3.89 -1.09 16.35
CA PHE A 6 -2.63 -1.33 15.65
C PHE A 6 -2.84 -1.47 14.15
N GLY A 7 -3.95 -2.09 13.73
CA GLY A 7 -4.34 -2.16 12.32
C GLY A 7 -4.56 -0.78 11.70
N LEU A 8 -5.30 0.06 12.42
CA LEU A 8 -5.63 1.41 11.99
C LEU A 8 -4.38 2.31 11.95
N LEU A 9 -3.51 2.19 12.96
CA LEU A 9 -2.21 2.88 12.98
C LEU A 9 -1.29 2.42 11.85
N PHE A 10 -1.24 1.11 11.58
CA PHE A 10 -0.44 0.55 10.49
C PHE A 10 -0.90 1.04 9.12
N ALA A 11 -2.21 1.09 8.89
CA ALA A 11 -2.77 1.68 7.68
C ALA A 11 -2.37 3.16 7.58
N LEU A 12 -2.60 3.95 8.63
CA LEU A 12 -2.28 5.37 8.65
C LEU A 12 -0.80 5.64 8.33
N ILE A 13 0.12 4.89 8.94
CA ILE A 13 1.57 5.01 8.68
C ILE A 13 1.88 4.69 7.22
N ASN A 14 1.30 3.63 6.66
CA ASN A 14 1.52 3.30 5.25
C ASN A 14 1.02 4.40 4.30
N PHE A 15 -0.17 4.96 4.55
CA PHE A 15 -0.69 6.08 3.75
C PHE A 15 0.21 7.32 3.87
N ILE A 16 0.73 7.63 5.06
CA ILE A 16 1.68 8.73 5.25
C ILE A 16 2.98 8.47 4.48
N LEU A 17 3.50 7.24 4.49
CA LEU A 17 4.70 6.87 3.75
C LEU A 17 4.50 6.98 2.23
N VAL A 18 3.35 6.54 1.71
CA VAL A 18 2.97 6.73 0.29
C VAL A 18 2.98 8.20 -0.06
N LEU A 19 2.31 9.04 0.73
CA LEU A 19 2.24 10.48 0.51
C LEU A 19 3.62 11.15 0.63
N ALA A 20 4.47 10.69 1.55
CA ALA A 20 5.83 11.18 1.70
C ALA A 20 6.69 10.82 0.48
N MET A 21 6.66 9.57 0.02
CA MET A 21 7.31 9.11 -1.21
C MET A 21 6.84 9.92 -2.41
N TYR A 22 5.53 10.17 -2.48
CA TYR A 22 4.94 10.97 -3.53
C TYR A 22 5.39 12.44 -3.48
N ARG A 23 5.47 13.05 -2.30
CA ARG A 23 5.90 14.45 -2.16
C ARG A 23 7.40 14.63 -2.41
N LEU A 24 8.22 13.64 -2.06
CA LEU A 24 9.68 13.70 -2.21
C LEU A 24 10.16 13.35 -3.63
N PHE A 25 9.55 12.32 -4.24
CA PHE A 25 10.01 11.76 -5.53
C PHE A 25 8.99 11.89 -6.66
N GLY A 26 7.81 12.47 -6.38
CA GLY A 26 6.76 12.66 -7.37
C GLY A 26 6.27 11.34 -7.95
N LYS A 27 6.14 11.32 -9.28
CA LYS A 27 5.70 10.15 -10.06
C LYS A 27 6.61 8.94 -9.88
N THR A 28 7.93 9.12 -9.92
CA THR A 28 8.89 8.02 -9.78
C THR A 28 8.79 7.35 -8.41
N GLY A 29 8.49 8.12 -7.36
CA GLY A 29 8.24 7.59 -6.02
C GLY A 29 7.06 6.63 -5.95
N LEU A 30 5.99 6.91 -6.71
CA LEU A 30 4.82 6.03 -6.80
C LEU A 30 5.17 4.69 -7.49
N PHE A 31 5.96 4.72 -8.56
CA PHE A 31 6.43 3.48 -9.22
C PHE A 31 7.31 2.63 -8.31
N VAL A 32 8.25 3.26 -7.60
CA VAL A 32 9.10 2.56 -6.63
C VAL A 32 8.27 1.99 -5.48
N TRP A 33 7.26 2.74 -5.02
CA TRP A 33 6.35 2.26 -3.98
C TRP A 33 5.58 1.03 -4.41
N ILE A 34 5.08 0.95 -5.65
CA ILE A 34 4.40 -0.26 -6.13
C ILE A 34 5.34 -1.46 -6.08
N GLY A 35 6.55 -1.36 -6.63
CA GLY A 35 7.53 -2.44 -6.55
C GLY A 35 7.85 -2.86 -5.10
N PHE A 36 8.08 -1.89 -4.22
CA PHE A 36 8.31 -2.12 -2.80
C PHE A 36 7.12 -2.80 -2.11
N SER A 37 5.91 -2.31 -2.37
CA SER A 37 4.67 -2.83 -1.80
C SER A 37 4.41 -4.27 -2.23
N THR A 38 4.75 -4.65 -3.46
CA THR A 38 4.64 -6.03 -3.96
C THR A 38 5.57 -6.97 -3.20
N VAL A 39 6.84 -6.58 -3.01
CA VAL A 39 7.80 -7.39 -2.22
C VAL A 39 7.36 -7.50 -0.77
N MET A 40 6.96 -6.37 -0.17
CA MET A 40 6.51 -6.33 1.23
C MET A 40 5.23 -7.12 1.43
N ALA A 41 4.27 -7.07 0.51
CA ALA A 41 3.03 -7.84 0.60
C ALA A 41 3.31 -9.34 0.61
N ASN A 42 4.22 -9.82 -0.24
CA ASN A 42 4.62 -11.23 -0.25
C ASN A 42 5.35 -11.66 1.03
N LEU A 43 6.10 -10.77 1.67
CA LEU A 43 6.74 -11.05 2.96
C LEU A 43 5.76 -10.98 4.14
N GLN A 44 4.78 -10.07 4.09
CA GLN A 44 3.82 -9.83 5.17
C GLN A 44 2.60 -10.75 5.10
N VAL A 45 2.33 -11.41 3.96
CA VAL A 45 1.19 -12.32 3.81
C VAL A 45 1.20 -13.46 4.82
N VAL A 46 2.40 -13.86 5.29
CA VAL A 46 2.59 -14.94 6.27
C VAL A 46 2.13 -14.55 7.68
N LYS A 47 1.87 -13.26 7.92
CA LYS A 47 1.36 -12.74 9.19
C LYS A 47 -0.12 -12.44 9.05
N THR A 48 -0.93 -13.25 9.73
CA THR A 48 -2.37 -13.03 9.90
C THR A 48 -2.65 -12.18 11.13
N VAL A 49 -3.66 -11.33 10.98
CA VAL A 49 -4.19 -10.43 12.00
C VAL A 49 -5.70 -10.55 11.99
N GLU A 50 -6.28 -10.64 13.17
CA GLU A 50 -7.72 -10.68 13.34
C GLU A 50 -8.22 -9.25 13.52
N MET A 51 -9.08 -8.78 12.64
CA MET A 51 -9.70 -7.46 12.70
C MET A 51 -11.21 -7.64 12.69
N PHE A 52 -11.91 -7.15 13.71
CA PHE A 52 -13.38 -7.23 13.82
C PHE A 52 -13.96 -8.65 13.60
N GLY A 53 -13.27 -9.69 14.09
CA GLY A 53 -13.68 -11.10 13.92
C GLY A 53 -13.41 -11.68 12.52
N LEU A 54 -12.80 -10.91 11.61
CA LEU A 54 -12.35 -11.35 10.30
C LEU A 54 -10.83 -11.55 10.33
N THR A 55 -10.37 -12.71 9.88
CA THR A 55 -8.94 -12.97 9.72
C THR A 55 -8.46 -12.39 8.39
N ALA A 56 -7.55 -11.42 8.44
CA ALA A 56 -6.89 -10.85 7.28
C ALA A 56 -5.38 -11.04 7.37
N THR A 57 -4.67 -11.00 6.24
CA THR A 57 -3.21 -10.98 6.24
C THR A 57 -2.71 -9.54 6.23
N LEU A 58 -1.53 -9.29 6.82
CA LEU A 58 -0.86 -8.00 6.68
C LEU A 58 -0.49 -7.70 5.21
N GLY A 59 -0.30 -8.75 4.40
CA GLY A 59 -0.13 -8.61 2.95
C GLY A 59 -1.31 -7.90 2.27
N ASN A 60 -2.55 -8.17 2.69
CA ASN A 60 -3.73 -7.49 2.13
C ASN A 60 -3.72 -5.98 2.41
N ALA A 61 -3.24 -5.57 3.58
CA ALA A 61 -3.08 -4.15 3.90
C ALA A 61 -2.04 -3.47 2.99
N MET A 62 -0.92 -4.15 2.68
CA MET A 62 0.08 -3.64 1.73
C MET A 62 -0.47 -3.54 0.31
N TYR A 63 -1.21 -4.55 -0.16
CA TYR A 63 -1.88 -4.49 -1.47
C TYR A 63 -2.88 -3.34 -1.57
N GLY A 64 -3.60 -3.01 -0.49
CA GLY A 64 -4.48 -1.84 -0.45
C GLY A 64 -3.75 -0.53 -0.76
N THR A 65 -2.51 -0.38 -0.28
CA THR A 65 -1.69 0.81 -0.57
C THR A 65 -1.17 0.80 -2.00
N ALA A 66 -0.86 -0.38 -2.56
CA ALA A 66 -0.45 -0.54 -3.95
C ALA A 66 -1.58 -0.12 -4.90
N PHE A 67 -2.81 -0.58 -4.63
CA PHE A 67 -3.99 -0.19 -5.42
C PHE A 67 -4.26 1.31 -5.35
N LEU A 68 -4.18 1.90 -4.16
CA LEU A 68 -4.30 3.36 -4.02
C LEU A 68 -3.27 4.09 -4.89
N VAL A 69 -2.01 3.65 -4.89
CA VAL A 69 -0.97 4.27 -5.70
C VAL A 69 -1.26 4.13 -7.19
N THR A 70 -1.73 2.97 -7.63
CA THR A 70 -2.17 2.75 -9.01
C THR A 70 -3.34 3.66 -9.39
N ASP A 71 -4.31 3.86 -8.49
CA ASP A 71 -5.44 4.79 -8.71
C ASP A 71 -4.96 6.24 -8.81
N ILE A 72 -4.05 6.69 -7.92
CA ILE A 72 -3.43 8.02 -7.99
C ILE A 72 -2.67 8.21 -9.31
N LEU A 73 -1.93 7.20 -9.76
CA LEU A 73 -1.24 7.24 -11.04
C LEU A 73 -2.23 7.37 -12.20
N ASN A 74 -3.30 6.59 -12.18
CA ASN A 74 -4.32 6.58 -13.21
C ASN A 74 -5.05 7.94 -13.30
N GLU A 75 -5.42 8.51 -12.15
CA GLU A 75 -6.20 9.74 -12.09
C GLU A 75 -5.37 11.00 -12.39
N LYS A 76 -4.11 11.04 -11.95
CA LYS A 76 -3.27 12.23 -12.12
C LYS A 76 -2.35 12.21 -13.34
N TYR A 77 -1.89 11.03 -13.75
CA TYR A 77 -0.93 10.88 -14.85
C TYR A 77 -1.50 10.15 -16.07
N GLY A 78 -2.77 9.70 -15.99
CA GLY A 78 -3.47 9.01 -17.07
C GLY A 78 -3.24 7.50 -17.12
N LYS A 79 -4.11 6.81 -17.87
CA LYS A 79 -4.15 5.34 -17.97
C LYS A 79 -2.84 4.71 -18.48
N ASP A 80 -2.12 5.39 -19.37
CA ASP A 80 -0.88 4.87 -19.96
C ASP A 80 0.25 4.72 -18.93
N GLU A 81 0.27 5.56 -17.89
CA GLU A 81 1.28 5.49 -16.84
C GLU A 81 0.91 4.50 -15.74
N ALA A 82 -0.39 4.34 -15.45
CA ALA A 82 -0.86 3.29 -14.54
C ALA A 82 -0.54 1.88 -15.08
N LYS A 83 -0.63 1.67 -16.40
CA LYS A 83 -0.26 0.39 -17.04
C LYS A 83 1.21 0.05 -16.98
N LYS A 84 2.11 1.03 -16.80
CA LYS A 84 3.54 0.75 -16.61
C LYS A 84 3.86 0.31 -15.19
N ALA A 85 2.92 0.50 -14.26
CA ALA A 85 3.11 0.29 -12.85
C ALA A 85 2.68 -1.12 -12.40
N VAL A 86 1.94 -1.85 -13.24
CA VAL A 86 1.38 -3.18 -12.99
C VAL A 86 1.84 -4.16 -14.06
#